data_AF-A0A950RHF5-F1
#
_entry.id   AF-A0A950RHF5-F1
#
_cell.length_a   1.000
_cell.length_b   1.000
_cell.length_c   1.000
_cell.angle_alpha   90.00
_cell.angle_beta   90.00
_cell.angle_gamma   90.00
#
_symmetry.space_group_name_H-M   'P 1'
#
loop_
_entity.id
_entity.type
_entity.pdbx_description
1 polymer ?
#
loop_
_entity_poly.entity_id
_entity_poly.type
_entity_poly.pdbx_seq_one_letter_code
_entity_poly.pdbx_strand_id
1 'polypeptide(L)' 'MLLSMTGYGEAHYRSDTLTLGIELRALNNRYLKISLRATEPYNLLEPEFEKVVRQVVRRGT' A
#
# COMPACT_ATOMS: atom_id res chain seq x y z
N MET A 1 -15.61 16.47 9.29
CA MET A 1 -14.19 16.69 9.65
C MET A 1 -13.31 16.06 8.58
N LEU A 2 -12.30 16.75 8.07
CA LEU A 2 -11.29 16.16 7.20
C LEU A 2 -10.36 15.30 8.06
N LEU A 3 -10.40 13.97 7.89
CA LEU A 3 -9.44 13.07 8.52
C LEU A 3 -8.11 13.19 7.77
N SER A 4 -7.03 13.49 8.50
CA SER A 4 -5.68 13.37 7.95
C SER A 4 -5.42 11.89 7.65
N MET A 5 -5.00 11.58 6.42
CA MET A 5 -4.52 10.24 6.07
C MET A 5 -3.03 10.25 5.73
N THR A 6 -2.30 11.24 6.24
CA THR A 6 -0.84 11.18 6.18
C THR A 6 -0.36 10.19 7.21
N GLY A 7 0.45 9.24 6.79
CA GLY A 7 0.95 8.18 7.65
C GLY A 7 2.14 7.49 7.04
N TYR A 8 2.89 6.83 7.92
CA TYR A 8 4.01 5.97 7.57
C TYR A 8 3.82 4.64 8.29
N GLY A 9 4.16 3.55 7.64
CA GLY A 9 4.21 2.24 8.27
C GLY A 9 5.20 1.35 7.54
N GLU A 10 5.79 0.42 8.28
CA GLU A 10 6.67 -0.61 7.74
C GLU A 10 6.24 -1.98 8.27
N ALA A 11 6.45 -3.01 7.47
CA ALA A 11 6.20 -4.38 7.84
C ALA A 11 7.27 -5.27 7.24
N HIS A 12 7.74 -6.23 8.03
CA HIS A 12 8.69 -7.24 7.59
C HIS A 12 8.07 -8.63 7.79
N TYR A 13 8.18 -9.44 6.76
CA TYR A 13 7.76 -10.83 6.77
C TYR A 13 8.95 -11.72 6.42
N ARG A 14 9.12 -12.81 7.16
CA ARG A 14 10.16 -13.80 6.91
C ARG A 14 9.60 -15.20 7.09
N SER A 15 9.80 -16.03 6.08
CA SER A 15 9.61 -17.48 6.09
C SER A 15 10.90 -18.16 5.62
N ASP A 16 10.89 -19.50 5.59
CA ASP A 16 12.02 -20.30 5.10
C ASP A 16 12.32 -20.06 3.61
N THR A 17 11.33 -19.58 2.85
CA THR A 17 11.38 -19.42 1.39
C THR A 17 11.37 -17.98 0.92
N LEU A 18 10.99 -17.03 1.78
CA LEU A 18 10.78 -15.63 1.39
C LEU A 18 11.08 -14.68 2.55
N THR A 19 11.86 -13.64 2.27
CA THR A 19 11.95 -12.47 3.13
C THR A 19 11.43 -11.27 2.35
N LEU A 20 10.52 -10.50 2.96
CA LEU A 20 9.82 -9.41 2.31
C LEU A 20 9.71 -8.23 3.27
N GLY A 21 10.04 -7.04 2.77
CA GLY A 21 9.82 -5.78 3.46
C GLY A 21 8.85 -4.92 2.66
N ILE A 22 7.85 -4.35 3.34
CA ILE A 22 6.92 -3.39 2.76
C ILE A 22 7.03 -2.10 3.56
N GLU A 23 7.20 -1.00 2.84
CA GLU A 23 7.03 0.34 3.37
C GLU A 23 5.78 0.96 2.75
N LEU A 24 4.93 1.54 3.61
CA LEU A 24 3.72 2.24 3.23
C LEU A 24 3.84 3.72 3.59
N ARG A 25 3.63 4.57 2.59
CA ARG A 25 3.52 6.01 2.76
C ARG A 25 2.14 6.45 2.31
N ALA A 26 1.36 6.96 3.24
CA ALA A 26 0.08 7.57 2.95
C ALA A 26 0.27 9.09 2.93
N LEU A 27 -0.20 9.74 1.86
CA LEU A 27 -0.21 11.19 1.71
C LEU A 27 -1.67 11.64 1.61
N ASN A 28 -1.94 12.85 2.09
CA ASN A 28 -3.29 13.41 2.10
C ASN A 28 -3.76 13.79 0.68
N ASN A 29 -4.28 12.84 -0.09
CA ASN A 29 -4.78 13.06 -1.45
C ASN A 29 -6.33 13.09 -1.49
N ARG A 30 -6.95 13.82 -2.44
CA ARG A 30 -8.43 13.87 -2.53
C ARG A 30 -9.05 12.49 -2.79
N TYR A 31 -8.40 11.65 -3.60
CA TYR A 31 -8.87 10.32 -4.00
C TYR A 31 -7.93 9.22 -3.50
N LEU A 32 -8.45 8.01 -3.31
CA LEU A 32 -7.63 6.82 -3.04
C LEU A 32 -6.90 6.40 -4.32
N LYS A 33 -5.64 6.83 -4.43
CA LYS A 33 -4.69 6.41 -5.46
C LYS A 33 -3.64 5.53 -4.81
N ILE A 34 -3.47 4.31 -5.33
CA ILE A 34 -2.48 3.34 -4.87
C ILE A 34 -1.42 3.24 -5.97
N SER A 35 -0.16 3.16 -5.58
CA SER A 35 0.97 3.01 -6.51
C SER A 35 2.01 2.11 -5.87
N LEU A 36 2.45 1.08 -6.58
CA LEU A 36 3.45 0.13 -6.12
C LEU A 36 4.82 0.51 -6.70
N ARG A 37 5.81 0.66 -5.80
CA ARG A 37 7.21 0.79 -6.20
C ARG A 37 7.93 -0.51 -5.85
N ALA A 38 8.12 -1.36 -6.84
CA ALA A 38 8.84 -2.62 -6.70
C ALA A 38 9.69 -2.86 -7.96
N THR A 39 10.74 -3.66 -7.84
CA THR A 39 11.53 -4.10 -9.00
C THR A 39 10.72 -5.04 -9.89
N GLU A 40 11.07 -5.13 -11.17
CA GLU A 40 10.48 -6.14 -12.03
C GLU A 40 10.79 -7.57 -11.52
N PRO A 41 9.85 -8.52 -11.68
CA PRO A 41 8.51 -8.39 -12.25
C PRO A 41 7.43 -8.01 -11.22
N TYR A 42 7.80 -7.67 -9.98
CA TYR A 42 6.85 -7.48 -8.87
C TYR A 42 5.98 -6.22 -9.01
N ASN A 43 6.41 -5.23 -9.79
CA ASN A 43 5.58 -4.09 -10.18
C ASN A 43 4.26 -4.52 -10.85
N LEU A 44 4.24 -5.67 -11.53
CA LEU A 44 3.03 -6.22 -12.15
C LEU A 44 1.95 -6.61 -11.14
N LEU A 45 2.29 -6.71 -9.85
CA LEU A 45 1.34 -7.01 -8.77
C LEU A 45 0.57 -5.78 -8.28
N GLU A 46 0.81 -4.58 -8.82
CA GLU A 46 0.10 -3.35 -8.43
C GLU A 46 -1.44 -3.52 -8.38
N PRO A 47 -2.11 -4.17 -9.37
CA PRO A 47 -3.55 -4.38 -9.31
C PRO A 47 -4.00 -5.26 -8.14
N GLU A 48 -3.19 -6.24 -7.73
CA GLU A 48 -3.50 -7.12 -6.61
C GLU A 48 -3.33 -6.40 -5.26
N PHE A 49 -2.28 -5.58 -5.12
CA PHE A 49 -2.13 -4.69 -3.97
C PHE A 49 -3.31 -3.72 -3.86
N GLU A 50 -3.76 -3.15 -4.98
CA GLU A 50 -4.90 -2.24 -4.99
C GLU A 50 -6.18 -2.91 -4.47
N LYS A 51 -6.47 -4.15 -4.91
CA LYS A 51 -7.61 -4.92 -4.42
C LYS A 51 -7.57 -5.09 -2.90
N VAL A 52 -6.42 -5.49 -2.34
CA VAL A 52 -6.26 -5.72 -0.88
C VAL A 52 -6.40 -4.41 -0.10
N VAL A 53 -5.73 -3.33 -0.52
CA VAL A 53 -5.76 -2.05 0.19
C VAL A 53 -7.18 -1.47 0.20
N ARG A 54 -7.95 -1.60 -0.89
CA ARG A 54 -9.34 -1.12 -0.98
C ARG A 54 -10.31 -1.85 -0.05
N GLN A 55 -9.98 -3.05 0.43
CA GLN A 55 -10.81 -3.75 1.42
C GLN A 55 -10.77 -3.07 2.79
N VAL A 56 -9.65 -2.43 3.14
CA VAL A 56 -9.40 -1.89 4.48
C VAL A 56 -9.32 -0.36 4.52
N VAL A 57 -8.99 0.31 3.41
CA VAL A 57 -8.92 1.77 3.30
C VAL A 57 -10.09 2.32 2.51
N ARG A 58 -10.85 3.24 3.11
CA ARG A 58 -11.95 3.98 2.46
C ARG A 58 -11.61 5.47 2.45
N ARG A 59 -11.44 6.07 1.27
CA ARG A 59 -11.30 7.52 1.12
C ARG A 59 -12.11 8.02 -0.06
N GLY A 60 -12.90 9.08 0.17
CA GLY A 60 -13.87 9.60 -0.79
C GLY A 60 -15.22 8.91 -0.59
N THR A 61 -16.11 9.60 0.11
CA THR A 61 -17.56 9.52 -0.10
C THR A 61 -17.95 10.65 -1.03
#